data_AF-A0A9D2HLQ1-F1
#
_entry.id   AF-A0A9D2HLQ1-F1
#
_cell.length_a   1.000
_cell.length_b   1.000
_cell.length_c   1.000
_cell.angle_alpha   90.00
_cell.angle_beta   90.00
_cell.angle_gamma   90.00
#
_symmetry.space_group_name_H-M   'P 1'
#
loop_
_entity.id
_entity.type
_entity.pdbx_description
1 polymer ?
#
loop_
_entity_poly.entity_id
_entity_poly.type
_entity_poly.pdbx_seq_one_letter_code
_entity_poly.pdbx_strand_id
1 'polypeptide(L)'
;MPRLPAVWERSGPRFAAACGLCLALFLSACGDESDQPAATETPSAPARTAAQPAASPELPAPAPPARSYLPPILKEMREEAPASEAARHLANAQLAYANEVMEWQLSKNAGYALWLYLGADFYMREAALPKLVKRPPRFARSKALVPPDEWPKDSARAIREALTEMDAAVDEEREQYEKLVRYALDDSIVDDGKLGRRYLKAIGEQWQRYESARRRLRDEVESGAIAAEAVTLQGHPLRSQILAVRILFRRMKEARALLGEREADKKTIMAWRQELEGILDEAAFLPFAVPGEPERLWREFLRTARRFPDVVSLGEAQGFHPEVRRQLNEAFSHTENAYNAFVDAVH
;
A
#
# COMPACT_ATOMS: atom_id res chain seq x y z
N MET A 1 47.78 -6.46 -7.50
CA MET A 1 46.84 -7.42 -8.13
C MET A 1 45.79 -7.80 -7.10
N PRO A 2 44.51 -7.58 -7.40
CA PRO A 2 43.40 -7.72 -6.45
C PRO A 2 42.98 -9.19 -6.32
N ARG A 3 42.60 -9.61 -5.12
CA ARG A 3 41.84 -10.85 -4.90
C ARG A 3 40.49 -10.47 -4.28
N LEU A 4 39.47 -11.03 -4.92
CA LEU A 4 38.03 -10.81 -4.79
C LEU A 4 37.50 -10.92 -3.36
N PRO A 5 36.42 -10.18 -3.01
CA PRO A 5 35.71 -10.37 -1.76
C PRO A 5 34.81 -11.61 -1.83
N ALA A 6 34.76 -12.33 -0.72
CA ALA A 6 33.91 -13.49 -0.48
C ALA A 6 32.43 -13.14 -0.63
N VAL A 7 31.90 -13.44 -1.81
CA VAL A 7 30.50 -13.83 -2.00
C VAL A 7 30.36 -15.25 -1.45
N TRP A 8 29.17 -15.62 -0.98
CA TRP A 8 28.75 -16.94 -0.47
C TRP A 8 28.82 -17.13 1.05
N GLU A 9 27.74 -16.76 1.74
CA GLU A 9 27.04 -17.59 2.74
C GLU A 9 25.95 -16.75 3.43
N ARG A 10 24.75 -16.72 2.84
CA ARG A 10 23.44 -16.39 3.46
C ARG A 10 22.35 -16.59 2.41
N SER A 11 22.20 -17.83 1.97
CA SER A 11 21.13 -18.26 1.06
C SER A 11 20.30 -19.35 1.75
N GLY A 12 19.70 -19.00 2.89
CA GLY A 12 18.55 -19.71 3.43
C GLY A 12 17.27 -19.06 2.88
N PRO A 13 16.18 -19.81 2.67
CA PRO A 13 14.93 -19.24 2.19
C PRO A 13 14.41 -18.29 3.27
N ARG A 14 14.57 -16.99 3.06
CA ARG A 14 13.78 -15.99 3.76
C ARG A 14 12.35 -16.25 3.35
N PHE A 15 11.55 -16.93 4.16
CA PHE A 15 10.11 -16.78 4.10
C PHE A 15 9.83 -15.36 4.59
N ALA A 16 10.08 -14.40 3.71
CA ALA A 16 9.34 -13.17 3.77
C ALA A 16 7.89 -13.62 3.64
N ALA A 17 7.15 -13.56 4.74
CA ALA A 17 5.73 -13.36 4.70
C ALA A 17 5.49 -12.15 3.78
N ALA A 18 5.35 -12.43 2.49
CA ALA A 18 5.23 -11.46 1.41
C ALA A 18 3.80 -10.92 1.43
N CYS A 19 3.48 -10.26 2.54
CA CYS A 19 2.35 -9.36 2.75
C CYS A 19 2.70 -8.34 3.87
N GLY A 20 3.97 -8.23 4.27
CA GLY A 20 4.53 -7.15 5.09
C GLY A 20 4.75 -5.88 4.27
N LEU A 21 3.66 -5.32 3.75
CA LEU A 21 3.64 -3.97 3.17
C LEU A 21 4.10 -2.98 4.26
N CYS A 22 5.34 -2.48 4.16
CA CYS A 22 5.81 -1.25 4.80
C CYS A 22 5.08 -0.04 4.23
N LEU A 23 3.76 0.02 4.44
CA LEU A 23 2.99 1.24 4.24
C LEU A 23 3.00 1.95 5.59
N ALA A 24 4.05 2.74 5.80
CA ALA A 24 4.01 3.79 6.82
C ALA A 24 2.68 4.55 6.61
N LEU A 25 1.82 4.46 7.61
CA LEU A 25 0.58 5.22 7.72
C LEU A 25 0.96 6.70 7.79
N PHE A 26 1.20 7.35 6.65
CA PHE A 26 1.40 8.81 6.59
C PHE A 26 0.07 9.50 6.81
N LEU A 27 -0.37 9.49 8.06
CA LEU A 27 -1.46 10.28 8.62
C LEU A 27 -0.92 11.67 8.97
N SER A 28 -0.38 12.40 8.00
CA SER A 28 0.01 13.81 8.20
C SER A 28 -1.20 14.71 7.90
N ALA A 29 -1.82 15.23 8.95
CA ALA A 29 -2.62 16.45 8.85
C ALA A 29 -1.73 17.62 9.24
N CYS A 30 -1.23 18.38 8.25
CA CYS A 30 -0.76 19.74 8.47
C CYS A 30 -1.98 20.65 8.34
N GLY A 31 -2.38 21.28 9.43
CA GLY A 31 -3.40 22.33 9.43
C GLY A 31 -3.04 23.32 10.52
N ASP A 32 -2.29 24.35 10.13
CA ASP A 32 -1.95 25.49 10.97
C ASP A 32 -2.58 26.69 10.27
N GLU A 33 -3.72 27.17 10.79
CA GLU A 33 -4.18 28.54 10.51
C GLU A 33 -5.13 28.99 11.61
N SER A 34 -4.58 29.86 12.46
CA SER A 34 -5.34 30.73 13.35
C SER A 34 -5.55 32.04 12.61
N ASP A 35 -6.81 32.43 12.40
CA ASP A 35 -7.29 33.76 12.81
C ASP A 35 -8.79 33.94 12.47
N GLN A 36 -9.53 34.44 13.46
CA GLN A 36 -10.84 35.08 13.35
C GLN A 36 -10.65 36.59 13.54
N PRO A 37 -11.48 37.47 12.95
CA PRO A 37 -12.66 37.92 13.72
C PRO A 37 -13.94 38.35 12.94
N ALA A 38 -15.05 38.21 13.67
CA ALA A 38 -16.22 39.09 13.88
C ALA A 38 -17.14 39.59 12.73
N ALA A 39 -18.35 39.00 12.72
CA ALA A 39 -19.72 39.57 12.72
C ALA A 39 -20.09 40.92 12.03
N THR A 40 -21.14 40.91 11.18
CA THR A 40 -22.35 41.75 11.35
C THR A 40 -23.53 41.36 10.42
N GLU A 41 -24.70 41.15 11.07
CA GLU A 41 -26.10 41.48 10.74
C GLU A 41 -26.74 41.36 9.34
N THR A 42 -27.90 40.70 9.32
CA THR A 42 -28.93 40.55 8.26
C THR A 42 -29.93 41.73 8.24
N PRO A 43 -30.74 41.94 7.16
CA PRO A 43 -32.11 41.39 7.18
C PRO A 43 -32.75 40.97 5.82
N SER A 44 -33.49 39.84 5.90
CA SER A 44 -34.78 39.43 5.27
C SER A 44 -35.14 39.51 3.76
N ALA A 45 -35.36 38.29 3.22
CA ALA A 45 -36.52 37.75 2.45
C ALA A 45 -36.70 38.09 0.93
N PRO A 46 -37.38 37.24 0.10
CA PRO A 46 -38.25 36.10 0.45
C PRO A 46 -38.02 34.75 -0.29
N ALA A 47 -38.75 33.76 0.22
CA ALA A 47 -38.90 32.36 -0.14
C ALA A 47 -38.72 31.95 -1.62
N ARG A 48 -37.90 30.92 -1.84
CA ARG A 48 -38.02 29.99 -2.98
C ARG A 48 -37.90 28.55 -2.49
N THR A 49 -39.03 27.86 -2.62
CA THR A 49 -39.24 26.44 -2.93
C THR A 49 -38.25 25.43 -2.36
N ALA A 50 -38.73 24.63 -1.40
CA ALA A 50 -38.07 23.45 -0.88
C ALA A 50 -37.73 22.45 -2.00
N ALA A 51 -36.44 22.31 -2.30
CA ALA A 51 -35.91 21.11 -2.94
C ALA A 51 -35.56 20.11 -1.82
N GLN A 52 -36.14 18.92 -1.90
CA GLN A 52 -35.80 17.79 -1.03
C GLN A 52 -34.28 17.55 -1.04
N PRO A 53 -33.62 17.37 0.12
CA PRO A 53 -32.25 16.93 0.12
C PRO A 53 -32.22 15.51 -0.46
N ALA A 54 -31.51 15.36 -1.58
CA ALA A 54 -31.15 14.06 -2.11
C ALA A 54 -30.46 13.25 -0.99
N ALA A 55 -30.98 12.06 -0.72
CA ALA A 55 -30.43 11.14 0.25
C ALA A 55 -28.93 10.95 -0.01
N SER A 56 -28.11 11.29 0.98
CA SER A 56 -26.73 10.81 1.01
C SER A 56 -26.79 9.28 0.96
N PRO A 57 -25.92 8.60 0.19
CA PRO A 57 -25.87 7.14 0.24
C PRO A 57 -25.55 6.74 1.67
N GLU A 58 -26.55 6.16 2.33
CA GLU A 58 -26.47 5.64 3.69
C GLU A 58 -25.42 4.53 3.65
N LEU A 59 -24.26 4.79 4.24
CA LEU A 59 -23.27 3.74 4.47
C LEU A 59 -23.97 2.63 5.28
N PRO A 60 -23.83 1.36 4.87
CA PRO A 60 -24.56 0.27 5.49
C PRO A 60 -24.28 0.24 7.00
N ALA A 61 -25.35 0.11 7.79
CA ALA A 61 -25.26 0.02 9.23
C ALA A 61 -24.26 -1.07 9.65
N PRO A 62 -23.51 -0.88 10.76
CA PRO A 62 -22.51 -1.85 11.19
C PRO A 62 -23.13 -3.23 11.40
N ALA A 63 -22.50 -4.23 10.79
CA ALA A 63 -22.89 -5.63 10.96
C ALA A 63 -22.85 -6.00 12.46
N PRO A 64 -23.74 -6.89 12.93
CA PRO A 64 -23.65 -7.45 14.28
C PRO A 64 -22.27 -8.08 14.51
N PRO A 65 -21.78 -8.15 15.77
CA PRO A 65 -20.47 -8.71 16.06
C PRO A 65 -20.38 -10.13 15.49
N ALA A 66 -19.31 -10.40 14.74
CA ALA A 66 -19.09 -11.68 14.11
C ALA A 66 -19.05 -12.79 15.17
N ARG A 67 -19.67 -13.95 14.89
CA ARG A 67 -19.57 -15.12 15.78
C ARG A 67 -18.14 -15.64 15.93
N SER A 68 -17.27 -15.28 14.99
CA SER A 68 -15.84 -15.62 14.93
C SER A 68 -15.16 -14.56 14.06
N TYR A 69 -14.04 -14.02 14.52
CA TYR A 69 -13.24 -13.03 13.80
C TYR A 69 -12.15 -13.68 12.93
N LEU A 70 -11.73 -14.90 13.27
CA LEU A 70 -10.89 -15.72 12.40
C LEU A 70 -11.71 -16.78 11.65
N PRO A 71 -11.31 -17.15 10.42
CA PRO A 71 -11.91 -18.26 9.68
C PRO A 71 -11.80 -19.58 10.47
N PRO A 72 -12.86 -20.42 10.52
CA PRO A 72 -12.85 -21.68 11.25
C PRO A 72 -11.70 -22.62 10.86
N ILE A 73 -11.32 -22.62 9.57
CA ILE A 73 -10.24 -23.45 9.05
C ILE A 73 -8.88 -23.20 9.73
N LEU A 74 -8.67 -22.03 10.35
CA LEU A 74 -7.43 -21.76 11.08
C LEU A 74 -7.40 -22.45 12.46
N LYS A 75 -8.57 -22.78 13.01
CA LYS A 75 -8.71 -23.41 14.33
C LYS A 75 -8.55 -24.94 14.26
N GLU A 76 -8.57 -25.50 13.06
CA GLU A 76 -8.39 -26.93 12.81
C GLU A 76 -6.91 -27.25 12.56
N MET A 77 -6.35 -28.21 13.32
CA MET A 77 -5.09 -28.84 12.93
C MET A 77 -5.37 -29.83 11.82
N ARG A 78 -4.99 -29.49 10.60
CA ARG A 78 -5.03 -30.43 9.48
C ARG A 78 -3.62 -30.87 9.13
N GLU A 79 -3.37 -32.17 9.27
CA GLU A 79 -2.18 -32.77 8.67
C GLU A 79 -2.36 -32.74 7.15
N GLU A 80 -1.64 -31.82 6.51
CA GLU A 80 -1.59 -31.69 5.06
C GLU A 80 -0.17 -32.04 4.62
N ALA A 81 -0.04 -32.89 3.61
CA ALA A 81 1.27 -33.20 3.05
C ALA A 81 1.90 -31.90 2.48
N PRO A 82 3.19 -31.65 2.73
CA PRO A 82 3.84 -30.48 2.17
C PRO A 82 3.81 -30.53 0.64
N ALA A 83 3.78 -29.37 0.00
CA ALA A 83 3.85 -29.30 -1.45
C ALA A 83 5.17 -29.91 -1.96
N SER A 84 5.16 -30.41 -3.20
CA SER A 84 6.37 -30.95 -3.83
C SER A 84 7.52 -29.94 -3.80
N GLU A 85 8.76 -30.41 -3.74
CA GLU A 85 9.93 -29.53 -3.72
C GLU A 85 9.96 -28.57 -4.92
N ALA A 86 9.60 -29.06 -6.11
CA ALA A 86 9.47 -28.24 -7.32
C ALA A 86 8.39 -27.15 -7.18
N ALA A 87 7.23 -27.49 -6.61
CA ALA A 87 6.16 -26.51 -6.39
C ALA A 87 6.57 -25.45 -5.35
N ARG A 88 7.24 -25.86 -4.27
CA ARG A 88 7.77 -24.94 -3.26
C ARG A 88 8.85 -24.02 -3.83
N HIS A 89 9.75 -24.55 -4.66
CA HIS A 89 10.79 -23.76 -5.31
C HIS A 89 10.18 -22.68 -6.23
N LEU A 90 9.22 -23.05 -7.08
CA LEU A 90 8.51 -22.10 -7.94
C LEU A 90 7.77 -21.04 -7.11
N ALA A 91 7.06 -21.46 -6.06
CA ALA A 91 6.33 -20.55 -5.19
C ALA A 91 7.27 -19.56 -4.46
N ASN A 92 8.41 -20.02 -3.96
CA ASN A 92 9.42 -19.14 -3.36
C ASN A 92 9.99 -18.13 -4.38
N ALA A 93 10.22 -18.55 -5.62
CA ALA A 93 10.63 -17.64 -6.68
C ALA A 93 9.55 -16.58 -6.97
N GLN A 94 8.27 -16.98 -6.97
CA GLN A 94 7.12 -16.07 -7.10
C GLN A 94 7.06 -15.02 -6.00
N LEU A 95 7.25 -15.42 -4.74
CA LEU A 95 7.29 -14.49 -3.61
C LEU A 95 8.49 -13.54 -3.69
N ALA A 96 9.67 -14.04 -4.08
CA ALA A 96 10.88 -13.22 -4.23
C ALA A 96 10.70 -12.15 -5.31
N TYR A 97 10.16 -12.52 -6.47
CA TYR A 97 9.84 -11.58 -7.54
C TYR A 97 8.80 -10.55 -7.10
N ALA A 98 7.75 -10.98 -6.39
CA ALA A 98 6.74 -10.05 -5.88
C ALA A 98 7.36 -8.99 -4.96
N ASN A 99 8.27 -9.39 -4.06
CA ASN A 99 9.01 -8.46 -3.22
C ASN A 99 9.86 -7.48 -4.05
N GLU A 100 10.55 -7.96 -5.09
CA GLU A 100 11.34 -7.11 -5.97
C GLU A 100 10.48 -6.07 -6.72
N VAL A 101 9.32 -6.48 -7.23
CA VAL A 101 8.37 -5.55 -7.86
C VAL A 101 7.88 -4.50 -6.86
N MET A 102 7.57 -4.90 -5.63
CA MET A 102 7.10 -3.97 -4.60
C MET A 102 8.18 -2.98 -4.17
N GLU A 103 9.41 -3.42 -3.96
CA GLU A 103 10.56 -2.55 -3.71
C GLU A 103 10.77 -1.55 -4.86
N TRP A 104 10.68 -2.03 -6.10
CA TRP A 104 10.74 -1.15 -7.25
C TRP A 104 9.60 -0.13 -7.28
N GLN A 105 8.38 -0.50 -6.90
CA GLN A 105 7.25 0.44 -6.82
C GLN A 105 7.47 1.57 -5.81
N LEU A 106 8.29 1.35 -4.79
CA LEU A 106 8.67 2.38 -3.80
C LEU A 106 9.91 3.18 -4.25
N SER A 107 10.60 2.73 -5.29
CA SER A 107 11.79 3.41 -5.80
C SER A 107 11.47 4.72 -6.51
N LYS A 108 12.47 5.60 -6.59
CA LYS A 108 12.41 6.86 -7.35
C LYS A 108 12.06 6.63 -8.83
N ASN A 109 12.41 5.47 -9.38
CA ASN A 109 12.14 5.14 -10.78
C ASN A 109 10.62 4.97 -11.03
N ALA A 110 9.89 4.35 -10.11
CA ALA A 110 8.44 4.23 -10.21
C ALA A 110 7.71 5.57 -10.00
N GLY A 111 8.35 6.53 -9.33
CA GLY A 111 7.85 7.90 -9.14
C GLY A 111 8.09 8.84 -10.33
N TYR A 112 8.79 8.39 -11.38
CA TYR A 112 9.22 9.27 -12.46
C TYR A 112 8.07 9.85 -13.30
N ALA A 113 7.07 9.05 -13.64
CA ALA A 113 5.85 9.51 -14.33
C ALA A 113 5.14 10.59 -13.51
N LEU A 114 4.93 10.32 -12.21
CA LEU A 114 4.33 11.29 -11.29
C LEU A 114 5.13 12.58 -11.21
N TRP A 115 6.46 12.51 -11.25
CA TRP A 115 7.31 13.71 -11.25
C TRP A 115 7.13 14.57 -12.51
N LEU A 116 7.00 13.95 -13.70
CA LEU A 116 6.69 14.67 -14.94
C LEU A 116 5.31 15.33 -14.85
N TYR A 117 4.29 14.58 -14.44
CA TYR A 117 2.93 15.07 -14.24
C TYR A 117 2.88 16.26 -13.27
N LEU A 118 3.47 16.13 -12.07
CA LEU A 118 3.49 17.21 -11.08
C LEU A 118 4.28 18.43 -11.55
N GLY A 119 5.39 18.23 -12.25
CA GLY A 119 6.15 19.33 -12.85
C GLY A 119 5.34 20.09 -13.91
N ALA A 120 4.49 19.39 -14.65
CA ALA A 120 3.59 19.97 -15.63
C ALA A 120 2.41 20.69 -14.95
N ASP A 121 1.83 20.11 -13.92
CA ASP A 121 0.75 20.73 -13.13
C ASP A 121 1.21 22.04 -12.47
N PHE A 122 2.45 22.10 -11.97
CA PHE A 122 3.01 23.34 -11.44
C PHE A 122 3.02 24.47 -12.47
N TYR A 123 3.38 24.18 -13.73
CA TYR A 123 3.31 25.16 -14.83
C TYR A 123 1.89 25.70 -15.03
N MET A 124 0.86 24.87 -14.85
CA MET A 124 -0.55 25.28 -14.97
C MET A 124 -0.93 26.34 -13.94
N ARG A 125 -0.37 26.26 -12.73
CA ARG A 125 -0.73 27.14 -11.61
C ARG A 125 0.03 28.46 -11.64
N GLU A 126 1.33 28.39 -11.90
CA GLU A 126 2.23 29.54 -11.77
C GLU A 126 2.52 30.23 -13.12
N ALA A 127 2.07 29.66 -14.24
CA ALA A 127 2.44 30.06 -15.60
C ALA A 127 3.97 30.13 -15.83
N ALA A 128 4.73 29.45 -14.96
CA ALA A 128 6.18 29.38 -14.95
C ALA A 128 6.60 27.95 -14.67
N LEU A 129 7.56 27.44 -15.43
CA LEU A 129 8.19 26.17 -15.08
C LEU A 129 9.12 26.41 -13.88
N PRO A 130 9.22 25.45 -12.94
CA PRO A 130 10.36 25.42 -12.03
C PRO A 130 11.62 25.48 -12.88
N LYS A 131 12.68 26.19 -12.44
CA LYS A 131 13.96 26.18 -13.16
C LYS A 131 14.49 24.75 -13.20
N LEU A 132 14.18 24.01 -14.26
CA LEU A 132 14.68 22.68 -14.48
C LEU A 132 16.14 22.81 -14.91
N VAL A 133 17.03 22.50 -13.98
CA VAL A 133 18.48 22.58 -14.21
C VAL A 133 18.92 21.60 -15.32
N LYS A 134 18.10 20.57 -15.63
CA LYS A 134 18.41 19.54 -16.63
C LYS A 134 17.17 19.00 -17.35
N ARG A 135 17.34 18.60 -18.61
CA ARG A 135 16.37 17.83 -19.40
C ARG A 135 15.98 16.55 -18.65
N PRO A 136 14.68 16.16 -18.62
CA PRO A 136 14.26 14.91 -18.02
C PRO A 136 15.03 13.70 -18.61
N PRO A 137 15.64 12.84 -17.78
CA PRO A 137 16.37 11.68 -18.25
C PRO A 137 15.44 10.71 -18.99
N ARG A 138 15.98 9.81 -19.80
CA ARG A 138 15.15 8.71 -20.32
C ARG A 138 14.86 7.73 -19.19
N PHE A 139 13.62 7.26 -19.14
CA PHE A 139 13.25 6.20 -18.24
C PHE A 139 13.88 4.89 -18.73
N ALA A 140 14.42 4.11 -17.79
CA ALA A 140 14.91 2.78 -18.07
C ALA A 140 14.43 1.86 -16.96
N ARG A 141 13.49 0.97 -17.29
CA ARG A 141 13.02 -0.05 -16.35
C ARG A 141 14.16 -1.00 -15.95
N SER A 142 14.10 -1.49 -14.72
CA SER A 142 14.99 -2.57 -14.30
C SER A 142 14.67 -3.84 -15.09
N LYS A 143 15.70 -4.52 -15.60
CA LYS A 143 15.54 -5.83 -16.27
C LYS A 143 14.98 -6.89 -15.33
N ALA A 144 15.19 -6.74 -14.03
CA ALA A 144 14.74 -7.69 -13.02
C ALA A 144 13.22 -7.67 -12.78
N LEU A 145 12.51 -6.65 -13.31
CA LEU A 145 11.05 -6.65 -13.35
C LEU A 145 10.49 -7.61 -14.40
N VAL A 146 11.30 -8.11 -15.34
CA VAL A 146 10.80 -9.05 -16.35
C VAL A 146 10.66 -10.44 -15.70
N PRO A 147 9.48 -11.08 -15.77
CA PRO A 147 9.27 -12.38 -15.16
C PRO A 147 10.16 -13.44 -15.86
N PRO A 148 10.81 -14.33 -15.09
CA PRO A 148 11.60 -15.46 -15.62
C PRO A 148 10.81 -16.37 -16.57
N ASP A 149 11.49 -17.21 -17.34
CA ASP A 149 10.84 -18.11 -18.31
C ASP A 149 10.00 -19.22 -17.65
N GLU A 150 10.33 -19.57 -16.41
CA GLU A 150 9.63 -20.59 -15.60
C GLU A 150 8.28 -20.09 -15.04
N TRP A 151 7.94 -18.81 -15.27
CA TRP A 151 6.69 -18.22 -14.78
C TRP A 151 5.46 -18.79 -15.49
N PRO A 152 4.29 -18.83 -14.83
CA PRO A 152 3.03 -19.14 -15.49
C PRO A 152 2.82 -18.25 -16.72
N LYS A 153 2.62 -18.85 -17.90
CA LYS A 153 2.67 -18.14 -19.19
C LYS A 153 1.70 -16.97 -19.28
N ASP A 154 0.48 -17.15 -18.80
CA ASP A 154 -0.54 -16.09 -18.83
C ASP A 154 -0.17 -14.92 -17.92
N SER A 155 0.29 -15.21 -16.70
CA SER A 155 0.78 -14.20 -15.75
C SER A 155 2.00 -13.46 -16.30
N ALA A 156 2.96 -14.21 -16.86
CA ALA A 156 4.16 -13.65 -17.48
C ALA A 156 3.82 -12.69 -18.63
N ARG A 157 2.82 -13.05 -19.44
CA ARG A 157 2.31 -12.19 -20.52
C ARG A 157 1.68 -10.92 -19.95
N ALA A 158 0.76 -11.04 -19.00
CA ALA A 158 0.08 -9.90 -18.39
C ALA A 158 1.08 -8.90 -17.75
N ILE A 159 2.07 -9.42 -17.02
CA ILE A 159 3.15 -8.62 -16.45
C ILE A 159 3.95 -7.90 -17.54
N ARG A 160 4.38 -8.60 -18.61
CA ARG A 160 5.16 -7.99 -19.70
C ARG A 160 4.37 -6.94 -20.47
N GLU A 161 3.07 -7.16 -20.67
CA GLU A 161 2.15 -6.20 -21.30
C GLU A 161 2.04 -4.93 -20.44
N ALA A 162 1.80 -5.09 -19.13
CA ALA A 162 1.76 -3.97 -18.20
C ALA A 162 3.07 -3.17 -18.19
N LEU A 163 4.23 -3.85 -18.10
CA LEU A 163 5.54 -3.19 -18.13
C LEU A 163 5.81 -2.47 -19.46
N THR A 164 5.39 -3.05 -20.59
CA THR A 164 5.54 -2.42 -21.91
C THR A 164 4.67 -1.18 -22.04
N GLU A 165 3.45 -1.23 -21.52
CA GLU A 165 2.57 -0.06 -21.53
C GLU A 165 3.06 1.05 -20.60
N MET A 166 3.60 0.69 -19.44
CA MET A 166 4.25 1.64 -18.53
C MET A 166 5.43 2.36 -19.20
N ASP A 167 6.31 1.62 -19.87
CA ASP A 167 7.45 2.20 -20.59
C ASP A 167 6.97 3.16 -21.68
N ALA A 168 6.01 2.73 -22.51
CA ALA A 168 5.45 3.55 -23.58
C ALA A 168 4.79 4.83 -23.05
N ALA A 169 3.97 4.72 -22.00
CA ALA A 169 3.31 5.87 -21.39
C ALA A 169 4.32 6.89 -20.84
N VAL A 170 5.38 6.44 -20.16
CA VAL A 170 6.41 7.35 -19.63
C VAL A 170 7.23 8.01 -20.73
N ASP A 171 7.57 7.28 -21.79
CA ASP A 171 8.31 7.85 -22.92
C ASP A 171 7.45 8.88 -23.67
N GLU A 172 6.17 8.59 -23.89
CA GLU A 172 5.21 9.53 -24.48
C GLU A 172 5.00 10.77 -23.57
N GLU A 173 4.83 10.57 -22.26
CA GLU A 173 4.68 11.65 -21.27
C GLU A 173 5.91 12.58 -21.27
N ARG A 174 7.11 11.98 -21.26
CA ARG A 174 8.38 12.70 -21.34
C ARG A 174 8.49 13.52 -22.61
N GLU A 175 8.06 12.99 -23.76
CA GLU A 175 8.07 13.74 -25.02
C GLU A 175 7.14 14.97 -24.95
N GLN A 176 5.94 14.83 -24.39
CA GLN A 176 5.02 15.96 -24.21
C GLN A 176 5.57 16.98 -23.22
N TYR A 177 6.20 16.52 -22.14
CA TYR A 177 6.87 17.39 -21.18
C TYR A 177 8.00 18.19 -21.82
N GLU A 178 8.82 17.60 -22.68
CA GLU A 178 9.86 18.32 -23.41
C GLU A 178 9.28 19.37 -24.37
N LYS A 179 8.14 19.09 -25.02
CA LYS A 179 7.43 20.07 -25.84
C LYS A 179 6.89 21.22 -25.00
N LEU A 180 6.34 20.92 -23.82
CA LEU A 180 5.89 21.93 -22.86
C LEU A 180 7.05 22.83 -22.40
N VAL A 181 8.21 22.24 -22.10
CA VAL A 181 9.41 23.01 -21.71
C VAL A 181 9.85 23.95 -22.82
N ARG A 182 9.90 23.48 -24.07
CA ARG A 182 10.25 24.35 -25.21
C ARG A 182 9.24 25.47 -25.42
N TYR A 183 7.96 25.13 -25.35
CA TYR A 183 6.87 26.10 -25.47
C TYR A 183 6.95 27.20 -24.41
N ALA A 184 7.18 26.83 -23.15
CA ALA A 184 7.24 27.77 -22.04
C ALA A 184 8.51 28.66 -22.03
N LEU A 185 9.55 28.28 -22.77
CA LEU A 185 10.79 29.05 -22.91
C LEU A 185 10.83 29.90 -24.20
N ASP A 186 9.81 29.80 -25.05
CA ASP A 186 9.74 30.51 -26.33
C ASP A 186 8.80 31.70 -26.23
N ASP A 187 9.38 32.86 -25.91
CA ASP A 187 8.68 34.14 -25.77
C ASP A 187 8.07 34.65 -27.08
N SER A 188 8.37 34.02 -28.23
CA SER A 188 7.80 34.40 -29.53
C SER A 188 6.40 33.83 -29.75
N ILE A 189 5.96 32.86 -28.94
CA ILE A 189 4.67 32.19 -29.12
C ILE A 189 3.55 33.03 -28.50
N VAL A 190 2.64 33.51 -29.34
CA VAL A 190 1.45 34.27 -28.92
C VAL A 190 0.20 33.44 -29.22
N ASP A 191 -0.17 32.56 -28.29
CA ASP A 191 -1.30 31.64 -28.47
C ASP A 191 -2.24 31.53 -27.27
N ASP A 192 -2.09 32.42 -26.28
CA ASP A 192 -2.93 32.46 -25.06
C ASP A 192 -2.97 31.12 -24.30
N GLY A 193 -1.82 30.44 -24.22
CA GLY A 193 -1.71 29.18 -23.47
C GLY A 193 -2.29 27.95 -24.17
N LYS A 194 -2.77 28.06 -25.42
CA LYS A 194 -3.52 26.98 -26.10
C LYS A 194 -2.68 25.72 -26.30
N LEU A 195 -1.45 25.85 -26.77
CA LEU A 195 -0.51 24.74 -26.95
C LEU A 195 -0.07 24.18 -25.60
N GLY A 196 0.24 25.04 -24.62
CA GLY A 196 0.54 24.63 -23.25
C GLY A 196 -0.55 23.73 -22.67
N ARG A 197 -1.82 24.16 -22.74
CA ARG A 197 -2.97 23.36 -22.28
C ARG A 197 -3.12 22.03 -23.00
N ARG A 198 -2.78 21.95 -24.29
CA ARG A 198 -2.78 20.68 -25.05
C ARG A 198 -1.70 19.72 -24.55
N TYR A 199 -0.48 20.21 -24.31
CA TYR A 199 0.59 19.38 -23.74
C TYR A 199 0.25 18.91 -22.33
N LEU A 200 -0.29 19.79 -21.48
CA LEU A 200 -0.74 19.44 -20.13
C LEU A 200 -1.79 18.34 -20.14
N LYS A 201 -2.80 18.44 -21.02
CA LYS A 201 -3.82 17.41 -21.18
C LYS A 201 -3.20 16.07 -21.59
N ALA A 202 -2.31 16.08 -22.58
CA ALA A 202 -1.64 14.88 -23.04
C ALA A 202 -0.76 14.24 -21.93
N ILE A 203 -0.03 15.05 -21.15
CA ILE A 203 0.76 14.56 -19.99
C ILE A 203 -0.17 13.89 -18.98
N GLY A 204 -1.30 14.51 -18.63
CA GLY A 204 -2.29 13.93 -17.72
C GLY A 204 -2.88 12.61 -18.22
N GLU A 205 -3.17 12.50 -19.51
CA GLU A 205 -3.65 11.26 -20.14
C GLU A 205 -2.59 10.14 -20.07
N GLN A 206 -1.32 10.46 -20.34
CA GLN A 206 -0.23 9.48 -20.26
C GLN A 206 0.07 9.04 -18.83
N TRP A 207 0.02 9.96 -17.87
CA TRP A 207 0.15 9.63 -16.44
C TRP A 207 -0.95 8.65 -15.98
N GLN A 208 -2.20 8.86 -16.40
CA GLN A 208 -3.30 7.94 -16.09
C GLN A 208 -3.10 6.57 -16.73
N ARG A 209 -2.61 6.52 -17.98
CA ARG A 209 -2.27 5.27 -18.66
C ARG A 209 -1.16 4.51 -17.93
N TYR A 210 -0.11 5.22 -17.52
CA TYR A 210 0.97 4.66 -16.68
C TYR A 210 0.43 4.08 -15.38
N GLU A 211 -0.36 4.86 -14.63
CA GLU A 211 -0.87 4.44 -13.32
C GLU A 211 -1.87 3.27 -13.45
N SER A 212 -2.66 3.22 -14.53
CA SER A 212 -3.52 2.08 -14.86
C SER A 212 -2.71 0.80 -15.14
N ALA A 213 -1.65 0.90 -15.94
CA ALA A 213 -0.76 -0.23 -16.21
C ALA A 213 0.01 -0.67 -14.95
N ARG A 214 0.45 0.28 -14.12
CA ARG A 214 1.10 0.02 -12.82
C ARG A 214 0.17 -0.70 -11.84
N ARG A 215 -1.12 -0.33 -11.80
CA ARG A 215 -2.13 -1.04 -11.00
C ARG A 215 -2.29 -2.48 -11.49
N ARG A 216 -2.46 -2.72 -12.79
CA ARG A 216 -2.53 -4.08 -13.35
C ARG A 216 -1.30 -4.93 -13.03
N LEU A 217 -0.10 -4.36 -13.12
CA LEU A 217 1.13 -5.04 -12.69
C LEU A 217 1.04 -5.45 -11.22
N ARG A 218 0.63 -4.55 -10.32
CA ARG A 218 0.48 -4.83 -8.89
C ARG A 218 -0.53 -5.95 -8.66
N ASP A 219 -1.71 -5.86 -9.26
CA ASP A 219 -2.80 -6.82 -9.06
C ASP A 219 -2.40 -8.23 -9.50
N GLU A 220 -1.72 -8.34 -10.64
CA GLU A 220 -1.22 -9.62 -11.17
C GLU A 220 -0.16 -10.23 -10.24
N VAL A 221 0.79 -9.42 -9.78
CA VAL A 221 1.85 -9.85 -8.87
C VAL A 221 1.31 -10.23 -7.49
N GLU A 222 0.34 -9.47 -6.96
CA GLU A 222 -0.30 -9.76 -5.68
C GLU A 222 -1.12 -11.06 -5.74
N SER A 223 -1.89 -11.26 -6.82
CA SER A 223 -2.62 -12.51 -7.06
C SER A 223 -1.67 -13.71 -7.12
N GLY A 224 -0.57 -13.58 -7.86
CA GLY A 224 0.48 -14.61 -7.94
C GLY A 224 1.14 -14.88 -6.59
N ALA A 225 1.45 -13.85 -5.81
CA ALA A 225 2.04 -13.98 -4.48
C ALA A 225 1.08 -14.70 -3.51
N ILE A 226 -0.23 -14.40 -3.54
CA ILE A 226 -1.23 -15.09 -2.73
C ILE A 226 -1.29 -16.58 -3.06
N ALA A 227 -1.27 -16.93 -4.36
CA ALA A 227 -1.28 -18.32 -4.80
C ALA A 227 0.01 -19.06 -4.40
N ALA A 228 1.17 -18.42 -4.61
CA ALA A 228 2.46 -18.95 -4.21
C ALA A 228 2.53 -19.17 -2.70
N GLU A 229 2.08 -18.21 -1.91
CA GLU A 229 2.08 -18.30 -0.46
C GLU A 229 1.25 -19.50 0.02
N ALA A 230 0.07 -19.73 -0.58
CA ALA A 230 -0.76 -20.89 -0.26
C ALA A 230 -0.01 -22.23 -0.47
N VAL A 231 0.79 -22.33 -1.54
CA VAL A 231 1.66 -23.49 -1.81
C VAL A 231 2.77 -23.59 -0.77
N THR A 232 3.43 -22.48 -0.43
CA THR A 232 4.52 -22.49 0.58
C THR A 232 4.04 -22.83 1.99
N LEU A 233 2.80 -22.48 2.32
CA LEU A 233 2.18 -22.76 3.62
C LEU A 233 1.54 -24.15 3.69
N GLN A 234 1.51 -24.91 2.59
CA GLN A 234 0.95 -26.24 2.58
C GLN A 234 1.74 -27.18 3.50
N GLY A 235 1.07 -27.77 4.50
CA GLY A 235 1.71 -28.59 5.52
C GLY A 235 2.64 -27.83 6.48
N HIS A 236 2.64 -26.49 6.45
CA HIS A 236 3.49 -25.69 7.33
C HIS A 236 2.95 -25.71 8.79
N PRO A 237 3.79 -26.01 9.80
CA PRO A 237 3.33 -26.19 11.17
C PRO A 237 2.77 -24.90 11.82
N LEU A 238 3.12 -23.73 11.26
CA LEU A 238 2.63 -22.42 11.71
C LEU A 238 1.68 -21.74 10.71
N ARG A 239 1.08 -22.51 9.79
CA ARG A 239 0.15 -21.98 8.79
C ARG A 239 -0.96 -21.13 9.42
N SER A 240 -1.58 -21.60 10.51
CA SER A 240 -2.67 -20.89 11.16
C SER A 240 -2.24 -19.53 11.73
N GLN A 241 -1.07 -19.47 12.35
CA GLN A 241 -0.49 -18.25 12.91
C GLN A 241 -0.18 -17.24 11.80
N ILE A 242 0.48 -17.68 10.72
CA ILE A 242 0.83 -16.82 9.59
C ILE A 242 -0.44 -16.25 8.93
N LEU A 243 -1.45 -17.08 8.70
CA LEU A 243 -2.71 -16.62 8.10
C LEU A 243 -3.50 -15.68 9.02
N ALA A 244 -3.51 -15.92 10.33
CA ALA A 244 -4.14 -15.02 11.29
C ALA A 244 -3.46 -13.64 11.34
N VAL A 245 -2.12 -13.60 11.31
CA VAL A 245 -1.35 -12.35 11.23
C VAL A 245 -1.67 -11.57 9.97
N ARG A 246 -1.86 -12.23 8.83
CA ARG A 246 -2.25 -11.55 7.58
C ARG A 246 -3.61 -10.87 7.69
N ILE A 247 -4.58 -11.55 8.29
CA ILE A 247 -5.92 -10.99 8.53
C ILE A 247 -5.79 -9.77 9.43
N LEU A 248 -5.03 -9.87 10.52
CA LEU A 248 -4.78 -8.77 11.45
C LEU A 248 -4.13 -7.57 10.75
N PHE A 249 -3.01 -7.76 10.04
CA PHE A 249 -2.32 -6.65 9.36
C PHE A 249 -3.17 -6.03 8.26
N ARG A 250 -3.98 -6.81 7.54
CA ARG A 250 -4.94 -6.27 6.57
C ARG A 250 -5.89 -5.30 7.27
N ARG A 251 -6.48 -5.70 8.41
CA ARG A 251 -7.37 -4.85 9.20
C ARG A 251 -6.67 -3.63 9.80
N MET A 252 -5.44 -3.77 10.29
CA MET A 252 -4.68 -2.62 10.80
C MET A 252 -4.40 -1.57 9.70
N LYS A 253 -4.13 -2.01 8.47
CA LYS A 253 -3.88 -1.10 7.33
C LYS A 253 -5.12 -0.29 6.92
N GLU A 254 -6.33 -0.75 7.24
CA GLU A 254 -7.57 0.01 7.02
C GLU A 254 -7.63 1.30 7.86
N ALA A 255 -6.80 1.42 8.89
CA ALA A 255 -6.65 2.65 9.68
C ALA A 255 -6.43 3.89 8.81
N ARG A 256 -5.69 3.78 7.70
CA ARG A 256 -5.47 4.92 6.79
C ARG A 256 -6.77 5.47 6.21
N ALA A 257 -7.67 4.59 5.83
CA ALA A 257 -8.95 4.95 5.24
C ALA A 257 -9.93 5.42 6.31
N LEU A 258 -9.98 4.72 7.45
CA LEU A 258 -10.92 5.00 8.54
C LEU A 258 -10.57 6.27 9.33
N LEU A 259 -9.27 6.54 9.48
CA LEU A 259 -8.76 7.65 10.28
C LEU A 259 -8.14 8.73 9.39
N GLY A 260 -8.46 8.76 8.09
CA GLY A 260 -7.88 9.72 7.12
C GLY A 260 -8.32 11.17 7.34
N GLU A 261 -8.31 11.97 6.27
CA GLU A 261 -8.75 13.38 6.31
C GLU A 261 -10.19 13.53 6.80
N ARG A 262 -11.04 12.56 6.45
CA ARG A 262 -12.40 12.43 6.98
C ARG A 262 -12.46 11.18 7.83
N GLU A 263 -12.35 11.37 9.14
CA GLU A 263 -12.51 10.30 10.11
C GLU A 263 -13.90 9.65 9.97
N ALA A 264 -13.93 8.32 10.02
CA ALA A 264 -15.16 7.55 10.09
C ALA A 264 -15.93 7.88 11.38
N ASP A 265 -17.21 7.54 11.43
CA ASP A 265 -17.99 7.78 12.64
C ASP A 265 -17.53 6.87 13.80
N LYS A 266 -17.77 7.31 15.05
CA LYS A 266 -17.35 6.60 16.27
C LYS A 266 -17.81 5.15 16.33
N LYS A 267 -19.00 4.83 15.79
CA LYS A 267 -19.53 3.46 15.83
C LYS A 267 -18.73 2.55 14.89
N THR A 268 -18.36 3.06 13.71
CA THR A 268 -17.50 2.35 12.76
C THR A 268 -16.11 2.09 13.33
N ILE A 269 -15.49 3.10 13.97
CA ILE A 269 -14.16 2.95 14.60
C ILE A 269 -14.20 1.95 15.75
N MET A 270 -15.22 2.04 16.62
CA MET A 270 -15.39 1.10 17.72
C MET A 270 -15.57 -0.34 17.25
N ALA A 271 -16.39 -0.56 16.21
CA ALA A 271 -16.60 -1.90 15.63
C ALA A 271 -15.32 -2.47 15.02
N TRP A 272 -14.55 -1.63 14.31
CA TRP A 272 -13.25 -2.01 13.76
C TRP A 272 -12.23 -2.33 14.86
N ARG A 273 -12.16 -1.55 15.93
CA ARG A 273 -11.30 -1.84 17.09
C ARG A 273 -11.67 -3.18 17.73
N GLN A 274 -12.97 -3.42 17.97
CA GLN A 274 -13.45 -4.69 18.53
C GLN A 274 -13.13 -5.88 17.63
N GLU A 275 -13.15 -5.70 16.31
CA GLU A 275 -12.71 -6.74 15.36
C GLU A 275 -11.21 -7.04 15.52
N LEU A 276 -10.35 -6.02 15.65
CA LEU A 276 -8.92 -6.22 15.91
C LEU A 276 -8.66 -6.97 17.22
N GLU A 277 -9.35 -6.58 18.29
CA GLU A 277 -9.27 -7.25 19.60
C GLU A 277 -9.72 -8.71 19.51
N GLY A 278 -10.86 -8.96 18.83
CA GLY A 278 -11.39 -10.30 18.62
C GLY A 278 -10.46 -11.20 17.79
N ILE A 279 -9.81 -10.66 16.75
CA ILE A 279 -8.78 -11.37 15.98
C ILE A 279 -7.63 -11.80 16.90
N LEU A 280 -7.14 -10.89 17.75
CA LEU A 280 -6.02 -11.15 18.66
C LEU A 280 -6.37 -12.19 19.73
N ASP A 281 -7.58 -12.12 20.27
CA ASP A 281 -8.05 -13.07 21.27
C ASP A 281 -8.23 -14.46 20.67
N GLU A 282 -8.81 -14.59 19.48
CA GLU A 282 -8.89 -15.89 18.81
C GLU A 282 -7.52 -16.42 18.39
N ALA A 283 -6.61 -15.55 17.95
CA ALA A 283 -5.25 -15.91 17.58
C ALA A 283 -4.48 -16.53 18.77
N ALA A 284 -4.75 -16.07 20.00
CA ALA A 284 -4.11 -16.59 21.22
C ALA A 284 -4.41 -18.08 21.49
N PHE A 285 -5.52 -18.60 20.94
CA PHE A 285 -5.96 -19.98 21.13
C PHE A 285 -5.78 -20.85 19.87
N LEU A 286 -5.10 -20.34 18.84
CA LEU A 286 -4.79 -21.16 17.67
C LEU A 286 -3.90 -22.35 18.07
N PRO A 287 -4.13 -23.53 17.49
CA PRO A 287 -3.30 -24.69 17.75
C PRO A 287 -1.85 -24.39 17.36
N PHE A 288 -0.91 -24.73 18.26
CA PHE A 288 0.51 -24.44 18.09
C PHE A 288 1.32 -25.73 18.01
N ALA A 289 1.94 -25.99 16.85
CA ALA A 289 2.65 -27.24 16.61
C ALA A 289 4.14 -27.22 16.99
N VAL A 290 4.74 -26.04 17.23
CA VAL A 290 6.19 -25.88 17.41
C VAL A 290 6.52 -25.29 18.81
N PRO A 291 6.59 -26.11 19.88
CA PRO A 291 6.83 -25.58 21.22
C PRO A 291 8.21 -24.89 21.36
N GLY A 292 8.36 -24.05 22.38
CA GLY A 292 9.64 -23.42 22.73
C GLY A 292 9.76 -21.96 22.27
N GLU A 293 10.88 -21.61 21.63
CA GLU A 293 11.18 -20.22 21.25
C GLU A 293 10.17 -19.62 20.26
N PRO A 294 9.71 -20.33 19.20
CA PRO A 294 8.66 -19.84 18.32
C PRO A 294 7.34 -19.56 19.06
N GLU A 295 6.96 -20.42 20.02
CA GLU A 295 5.75 -20.21 20.82
C GLU A 295 5.89 -18.97 21.74
N ARG A 296 7.07 -18.78 22.34
CA ARG A 296 7.37 -17.60 23.16
C ARG A 296 7.27 -16.32 22.33
N LEU A 297 7.86 -16.32 21.14
CA LEU A 297 7.84 -15.17 20.22
C LEU A 297 6.44 -14.92 19.65
N TRP A 298 5.64 -15.95 19.40
CA TRP A 298 4.22 -15.80 19.06
C TRP A 298 3.44 -15.06 20.15
N ARG A 299 3.62 -15.45 21.42
CA ARG A 299 2.98 -14.80 22.56
C ARG A 299 3.46 -13.35 22.73
N GLU A 300 4.74 -13.08 22.45
CA GLU A 300 5.29 -11.72 22.44
C GLU A 300 4.69 -10.87 21.32
N PHE A 301 4.57 -11.42 20.12
CA PHE A 301 3.91 -10.79 18.99
C PHE A 301 2.48 -10.40 19.34
N LEU A 302 1.66 -11.33 19.86
CA LEU A 302 0.27 -11.03 20.23
C LEU A 302 0.18 -9.93 21.29
N ARG A 303 1.08 -9.93 22.28
CA ARG A 303 1.13 -8.87 23.29
C ARG A 303 1.52 -7.52 22.69
N THR A 304 2.48 -7.50 21.77
CA THR A 304 2.90 -6.30 21.07
C THR A 304 1.78 -5.74 20.19
N ALA A 305 1.10 -6.63 19.46
CA ALA A 305 0.01 -6.30 18.55
C ALA A 305 -1.20 -5.67 19.27
N ARG A 306 -1.47 -6.04 20.53
CA ARG A 306 -2.53 -5.45 21.36
C ARG A 306 -2.36 -3.94 21.59
N ARG A 307 -1.14 -3.41 21.49
CA ARG A 307 -0.91 -1.96 21.61
C ARG A 307 -1.63 -1.16 20.52
N PHE A 308 -1.84 -1.74 19.34
CA PHE A 308 -2.50 -1.03 18.26
C PHE A 308 -3.98 -0.69 18.59
N PRO A 309 -4.86 -1.67 18.93
CA PRO A 309 -6.22 -1.35 19.37
C PRO A 309 -6.27 -0.51 20.67
N ASP A 310 -5.29 -0.64 21.57
CA ASP A 310 -5.20 0.23 22.76
C ASP A 310 -5.05 1.71 22.36
N VAL A 311 -4.19 2.00 21.38
CA VAL A 311 -4.01 3.37 20.87
C VAL A 311 -5.24 3.82 20.05
N VAL A 312 -5.93 2.92 19.36
CA VAL A 312 -7.23 3.25 18.73
C VAL A 312 -8.23 3.70 19.80
N SER A 313 -8.32 2.98 20.92
CA SER A 313 -9.21 3.34 22.03
C SER A 313 -8.84 4.70 22.65
N LEU A 314 -7.54 5.00 22.77
CA LEU A 314 -7.05 6.31 23.17
C LEU A 314 -7.55 7.42 22.22
N GLY A 315 -7.46 7.18 20.91
CA GLY A 315 -7.97 8.07 19.87
C GLY A 315 -9.49 8.26 19.91
N GLU A 316 -10.26 7.22 20.22
CA GLU A 316 -11.71 7.35 20.40
C GLU A 316 -12.09 8.28 21.57
N ALA A 317 -11.29 8.25 22.64
CA ALA A 317 -11.52 9.05 23.84
C ALA A 317 -11.03 10.50 23.70
N GLN A 318 -9.91 10.72 23.02
CA GLN A 318 -9.18 12.00 23.00
C GLN A 318 -9.12 12.66 21.61
N GLY A 319 -9.65 12.00 20.58
CA GLY A 319 -9.50 12.38 19.18
C GLY A 319 -8.18 11.90 18.57
N PHE A 320 -8.17 11.64 17.27
CA PHE A 320 -6.97 11.22 16.52
C PHE A 320 -6.12 12.43 16.11
N HIS A 321 -5.54 13.11 17.10
CA HIS A 321 -4.58 14.19 16.86
C HIS A 321 -3.20 13.63 16.46
N PRO A 322 -2.25 14.47 15.98
CA PRO A 322 -0.98 13.99 15.42
C PRO A 322 -0.17 13.04 16.31
N GLU A 323 -0.21 13.26 17.62
CA GLU A 323 0.50 12.41 18.60
C GLU A 323 -0.10 11.00 18.70
N VAL A 324 -1.43 10.87 18.75
CA VAL A 324 -2.10 9.55 18.71
C VAL A 324 -1.82 8.85 17.39
N ARG A 325 -1.80 9.59 16.27
CA ARG A 325 -1.46 9.04 14.95
C ARG A 325 -0.02 8.53 14.90
N ARG A 326 0.93 9.26 15.52
CA ARG A 326 2.32 8.81 15.69
C ARG A 326 2.39 7.51 16.50
N GLN A 327 1.67 7.43 17.61
CA GLN A 327 1.62 6.22 18.43
C GLN A 327 1.01 5.02 17.70
N LEU A 328 -0.01 5.21 16.85
CA LEU A 328 -0.56 4.15 15.99
C LEU A 328 0.50 3.60 15.03
N ASN A 329 1.26 4.50 14.41
CA ASN A 329 2.34 4.13 13.49
C ASN A 329 3.43 3.33 14.22
N GLU A 330 3.82 3.76 15.42
CA GLU A 330 4.78 3.05 16.24
C GLU A 330 4.26 1.69 16.69
N ALA A 331 3.01 1.60 17.11
CA ALA A 331 2.38 0.33 17.48
C ALA A 331 2.38 -0.64 16.29
N PHE A 332 2.07 -0.15 15.09
CA PHE A 332 2.13 -0.94 13.86
C PHE A 332 3.56 -1.44 13.57
N SER A 333 4.56 -0.55 13.55
CA SER A 333 5.95 -0.93 13.27
C SER A 333 6.54 -1.88 14.33
N HIS A 334 6.22 -1.69 15.61
CA HIS A 334 6.64 -2.64 16.65
C HIS A 334 6.00 -4.02 16.44
N THR A 335 4.75 -4.06 16.00
CA THR A 335 4.04 -5.31 15.69
C THR A 335 4.67 -6.04 14.51
N GLU A 336 5.06 -5.31 13.45
CA GLU A 336 5.82 -5.87 12.32
C GLU A 336 7.16 -6.45 12.77
N ASN A 337 7.92 -5.74 13.61
CA ASN A 337 9.20 -6.21 14.12
C ASN A 337 9.04 -7.48 14.98
N ALA A 338 8.03 -7.54 15.84
CA ALA A 338 7.75 -8.73 16.65
C ALA A 338 7.33 -9.92 15.78
N TYR A 339 6.57 -9.69 14.71
CA TYR A 339 6.21 -10.73 13.75
C TYR A 339 7.44 -11.27 12.99
N ASN A 340 8.30 -10.38 12.50
CA ASN A 340 9.53 -10.79 11.80
C ASN A 340 10.42 -11.65 12.70
N ALA A 341 10.61 -11.26 13.96
CA ALA A 341 11.34 -12.07 14.94
C ALA A 341 10.71 -13.46 15.15
N PHE A 342 9.37 -13.54 15.21
CA PHE A 342 8.65 -14.80 15.31
C PHE A 342 8.87 -15.70 14.10
N VAL A 343 8.80 -15.18 12.88
CA VAL A 343 9.01 -15.95 11.66
C VAL A 343 10.46 -16.42 11.53
N ASP A 344 11.42 -15.55 11.87
CA ASP A 344 12.85 -15.88 11.80
C ASP A 344 13.25 -17.03 12.74
N ALA A 345 12.55 -17.24 13.85
CA ALA A 345 12.84 -18.31 14.80
C ALA A 345 12.39 -19.71 14.35
N VAL A 346 11.70 -19.79 13.21
CA VAL A 346 11.11 -21.03 12.66
C VAL A 346 11.99 -21.59 11.53
N HIS A 347 12.99 -20.84 11.11
CA HIS A 347 14.00 -21.18 10.10
C HIS A 347 15.36 -21.40 10.75
#